data_AF-A0A7G8EWK4-F1
#
_entry.id   AF-A0A7G8EWK4-F1
#
_cell.length_a   1.000
_cell.length_b   1.000
_cell.length_c   1.000
_cell.angle_alpha   90.00
_cell.angle_beta   90.00
_cell.angle_gamma   90.00
#
_symmetry.space_group_name_H-M   'P 1'
#
loop_
_entity.id
_entity.type
_entity.pdbx_description
1 polymer ?
#
loop_
_entity_poly.entity_id
_entity_poly.type
_entity_poly.pdbx_seq_one_letter_code
_entity_poly.pdbx_strand_id
1 'polypeptide(L)'
;MLIPLRPGELQRLIPAVATGTQFQAMLGDPRKILQRLLISGIGGVITLLISQSLSFNRWGSVWLVAGVVLLLYILWGPILEAGRRNATLRRYPSAALFEGEVVDAYTRERVENQREQADANGRLELVENRRTWMILELADEDGYLGRVSFPMAKTHSAIRAGVLIRCLVLSERKDFSRVGALSDAWLPELRLWVGEYPFLLRPAFEDLCRMRLRKSS
;
A
#
# COMPACT_ATOMS: atom_id res chain seq x y z
N MET A 1 -4.63 2.28 23.65
CA MET A 1 -4.21 1.01 24.23
C MET A 1 -3.54 0.15 23.16
N LEU A 2 -2.35 -0.38 23.46
CA LEU A 2 -1.61 -1.31 22.60
C LEU A 2 -1.75 -2.76 23.07
N ILE A 3 -2.27 -3.62 22.20
CA ILE A 3 -2.41 -5.06 22.46
C ILE A 3 -1.43 -5.83 21.58
N PRO A 4 -0.35 -6.43 22.14
CA PRO A 4 0.62 -7.15 21.34
C PRO A 4 -0.01 -8.33 20.59
N LEU A 5 0.39 -8.51 19.33
CA LEU A 5 -0.02 -9.66 18.52
C LEU A 5 0.77 -10.90 18.93
N ARG A 6 0.12 -12.06 18.78
CA ARG A 6 0.76 -13.36 18.96
C ARG A 6 1.69 -13.64 17.78
N PRO A 7 2.72 -14.48 17.99
CA PRO A 7 3.58 -14.94 16.91
C PRO A 7 2.75 -15.49 15.73
N GLY A 8 3.05 -15.03 14.52
CA GLY A 8 2.38 -15.45 13.29
C GLY A 8 1.06 -14.75 12.95
N GLU A 9 0.43 -14.00 13.86
CA GLU A 9 -0.80 -13.25 13.55
C GLU A 9 -0.56 -12.13 12.55
N LEU A 10 0.58 -11.44 12.64
CA LEU A 10 0.96 -10.41 11.67
C LEU A 10 0.98 -10.95 10.23
N GLN A 11 1.48 -12.18 10.04
CA GLN A 11 1.55 -12.82 8.73
C GLN A 11 0.18 -13.23 8.18
N ARG A 12 -0.81 -13.41 9.06
CA ARG A 12 -2.22 -13.64 8.68
C ARG A 12 -2.93 -12.34 8.34
N LEU A 13 -2.53 -11.21 8.93
CA LEU A 13 -3.14 -9.90 8.68
C LEU A 13 -2.57 -9.22 7.44
N ILE A 14 -1.26 -9.33 7.21
CA ILE A 14 -0.58 -8.76 6.04
C ILE A 14 -0.19 -9.88 5.07
N PRO A 15 -0.84 -9.96 3.89
CA PRO A 15 -0.67 -11.09 2.99
C PRO A 15 0.70 -11.05 2.31
N ALA A 16 1.28 -12.23 2.08
CA ALA A 16 2.57 -12.35 1.39
C ALA A 16 2.50 -11.95 -0.09
N VAL A 17 1.33 -12.18 -0.69
CA VAL A 17 1.04 -11.94 -2.11
C VAL A 17 -0.11 -10.95 -2.19
N ALA A 18 -0.18 -10.20 -3.30
CA ALA A 18 -1.21 -9.20 -3.52
C ALA A 18 -2.62 -9.77 -3.38
N THR A 19 -3.49 -9.02 -2.72
CA THR A 19 -4.95 -9.25 -2.71
C THR A 19 -5.61 -8.49 -3.86
N GLY A 20 -6.89 -8.77 -4.13
CA GLY A 20 -7.63 -8.07 -5.18
C GLY A 20 -7.66 -6.54 -5.01
N THR A 21 -7.82 -6.04 -3.77
CA THR A 21 -7.79 -4.61 -3.47
C THR A 21 -6.40 -4.01 -3.65
N GLN A 22 -5.34 -4.74 -3.28
CA GLN A 22 -3.95 -4.34 -3.47
C GLN A 22 -3.55 -4.32 -4.95
N PHE A 23 -4.06 -5.27 -5.74
CA PHE A 23 -3.86 -5.33 -7.17
C PHE A 23 -4.47 -4.11 -7.88
N GLN A 24 -5.71 -3.76 -7.53
CA GLN A 24 -6.38 -2.56 -8.07
C GLN A 24 -5.63 -1.28 -7.67
N ALA A 25 -5.17 -1.18 -6.42
CA ALA A 25 -4.35 -0.05 -5.98
C ALA A 25 -3.03 0.09 -6.77
N MET A 26 -2.42 -1.04 -7.19
CA MET A 26 -1.20 -1.05 -8.01
C MET A 26 -1.44 -0.91 -9.52
N LEU A 27 -2.68 -1.04 -9.98
CA LEU A 27 -3.06 -0.84 -11.37
C LEU A 27 -3.49 0.60 -11.67
N GLY A 28 -4.13 1.29 -10.71
CA GLY A 28 -4.90 2.54 -10.91
C GLY A 28 -4.20 3.76 -11.53
N ASP A 29 -2.94 3.66 -11.96
CA ASP A 29 -2.27 4.68 -12.76
C ASP A 29 -2.16 4.21 -14.23
N PRO A 30 -2.89 4.84 -15.18
CA PRO A 30 -2.88 4.45 -16.59
C PRO A 30 -1.47 4.51 -17.21
N ARG A 31 -0.58 5.35 -16.67
CA ARG A 31 0.82 5.39 -17.13
C ARG A 31 1.58 4.15 -16.71
N LYS A 32 1.38 3.66 -15.48
CA LYS A 32 1.99 2.40 -15.04
C LYS A 32 1.47 1.23 -15.85
N ILE A 33 0.18 1.23 -16.23
CA ILE A 33 -0.39 0.21 -17.12
C ILE A 33 0.32 0.27 -18.48
N LEU A 34 0.41 1.45 -19.10
CA LEU A 34 1.08 1.62 -20.39
C LEU A 34 2.56 1.24 -20.30
N GLN A 35 3.27 1.67 -19.26
CA GLN A 35 4.66 1.31 -19.02
C GLN A 35 4.83 -0.20 -18.91
N ARG A 36 3.97 -0.89 -18.16
CA ARG A 36 3.99 -2.36 -18.06
C ARG A 36 3.69 -3.03 -19.39
N LEU A 37 2.74 -2.50 -20.16
CA LEU A 37 2.44 -2.99 -21.51
C LEU A 37 3.64 -2.85 -22.44
N LEU A 38 4.32 -1.71 -22.42
CA LEU A 38 5.54 -1.47 -23.22
C LEU A 38 6.68 -2.40 -22.79
N ILE A 39 6.94 -2.54 -21.49
CA ILE A 39 7.96 -3.47 -20.97
C ILE A 39 7.63 -4.91 -21.39
N SER A 40 6.38 -5.31 -21.25
CA SER A 40 5.88 -6.64 -21.59
C SER A 40 6.02 -6.92 -23.09
N GLY A 41 5.59 -5.98 -23.94
CA GLY A 41 5.66 -6.10 -25.39
C GLY A 41 7.09 -6.09 -25.91
N ILE A 42 7.89 -5.09 -25.55
CA ILE A 42 9.28 -4.96 -26.00
C ILE A 42 10.12 -6.13 -25.48
N GLY A 43 10.05 -6.42 -24.18
CA GLY A 43 10.80 -7.51 -23.56
C GLY A 43 10.41 -8.88 -24.12
N GLY A 44 9.10 -9.12 -24.28
CA GLY A 44 8.57 -10.34 -24.89
C GLY A 44 9.01 -10.52 -26.35
N VAL A 45 8.91 -9.49 -27.17
CA VAL A 45 9.33 -9.55 -28.58
C VAL A 45 10.83 -9.80 -28.70
N ILE A 46 11.67 -9.08 -27.94
CA ILE A 46 13.13 -9.27 -27.96
C ILE A 46 13.50 -10.71 -27.60
N THR A 47 12.92 -11.24 -26.52
CA THR A 47 13.20 -12.60 -26.07
C THR A 47 12.68 -13.67 -27.02
N LEU A 48 11.55 -13.45 -27.69
CA LEU A 48 11.06 -14.32 -28.76
C LEU A 48 11.98 -14.30 -29.99
N LEU A 49 12.51 -13.12 -30.38
CA LEU A 49 13.46 -13.02 -31.49
C LEU A 49 14.78 -13.74 -31.17
N ILE A 50 15.28 -13.61 -29.93
CA ILE A 50 16.44 -14.36 -29.44
C ILE A 50 16.15 -15.87 -29.42
N SER A 51 14.95 -16.27 -28.99
CA SER A 51 14.54 -17.67 -29.04
C SER A 51 14.55 -18.22 -30.46
N GLN A 52 14.08 -17.45 -31.44
CA GLN A 52 14.05 -17.88 -32.84
C GLN A 52 15.46 -18.06 -33.43
N SER A 53 16.38 -17.13 -33.15
CA SER A 53 17.77 -17.24 -33.62
C SER A 53 18.54 -18.41 -32.97
N LEU A 54 18.13 -18.81 -31.76
CA LEU A 54 18.70 -19.94 -31.02
C LEU A 54 17.88 -21.24 -31.18
N SER A 55 16.97 -21.34 -32.15
CA SER A 55 16.05 -22.50 -32.28
C SER A 55 16.76 -23.84 -32.49
N PHE A 56 17.95 -23.84 -33.07
CA PHE A 56 18.79 -25.05 -33.24
C PHE A 56 19.62 -25.40 -31.99
N ASN A 57 19.53 -24.58 -30.94
CA ASN A 57 20.26 -24.74 -29.69
C ASN A 57 19.28 -25.03 -28.55
N ARG A 58 19.70 -25.81 -27.54
CA ARG A 58 18.88 -26.17 -26.36
C ARG A 58 18.45 -24.94 -25.55
N TRP A 59 19.16 -23.82 -25.71
CA TRP A 59 18.85 -22.54 -25.09
C TRP A 59 17.63 -21.84 -25.69
N GLY A 60 17.23 -22.16 -26.94
CA GLY A 60 16.05 -21.56 -27.58
C GLY A 60 14.78 -21.75 -26.74
N SER A 61 14.54 -22.96 -26.24
CA SER A 61 13.37 -23.25 -25.39
C SER A 61 13.35 -22.45 -24.09
N VAL A 62 14.52 -22.18 -23.48
CA VAL A 62 14.61 -21.37 -22.26
C VAL A 62 14.23 -19.92 -22.55
N TRP A 63 14.71 -19.36 -23.66
CA TRP A 63 14.36 -18.01 -24.09
C TRP A 63 12.89 -17.88 -24.49
N LEU A 64 12.29 -18.92 -25.07
CA LEU A 64 10.85 -18.95 -25.35
C LEU A 64 10.04 -18.83 -24.05
N VAL A 65 10.36 -19.65 -23.05
CA VAL A 65 9.67 -19.61 -21.76
C VAL A 65 9.87 -18.25 -21.08
N ALA A 66 11.10 -17.72 -21.10
CA ALA A 66 11.38 -16.38 -20.58
C ALA A 66 10.55 -15.30 -21.30
N GLY A 67 10.38 -15.41 -22.63
CA GLY A 67 9.57 -14.49 -23.40
C GLY A 67 8.09 -14.56 -23.06
N VAL A 68 7.53 -15.76 -22.85
CA VAL A 68 6.16 -15.91 -22.36
C VAL A 68 6.01 -15.27 -20.98
N VAL A 69 6.95 -15.49 -20.05
CA VAL A 69 6.91 -14.88 -18.73
C VAL A 69 6.95 -13.35 -18.81
N LEU A 70 7.78 -12.78 -19.71
CA LEU A 70 7.85 -11.34 -19.93
C LEU A 70 6.58 -10.78 -20.57
N LEU A 71 5.97 -11.48 -21.52
CA LEU A 71 4.67 -11.10 -22.10
C LEU A 71 3.54 -11.09 -21.07
N LEU A 72 3.68 -11.85 -19.98
CA LEU A 72 2.74 -11.87 -18.87
C LEU A 72 3.11 -10.87 -17.76
N TYR A 73 4.12 -10.01 -17.96
CA TYR A 73 4.53 -9.01 -16.96
C TYR A 73 3.42 -8.07 -16.55
N ILE A 74 2.49 -7.77 -17.46
CA ILE A 74 1.29 -6.98 -17.14
C ILE A 74 0.44 -7.60 -16.02
N LEU A 75 0.43 -8.94 -15.91
CA LEU A 75 -0.33 -9.69 -14.90
C LEU A 75 0.45 -9.81 -13.58
N TRP A 76 1.70 -10.25 -13.62
CA TRP A 76 2.46 -10.53 -12.39
C TRP A 76 3.23 -9.31 -11.83
N GLY A 77 3.50 -8.29 -12.64
CA GLY A 77 4.15 -7.06 -12.21
C GLY A 77 3.44 -6.35 -11.04
N PRO A 78 2.12 -6.07 -11.11
CA PRO A 78 1.39 -5.49 -9.99
C PRO A 78 1.41 -6.38 -8.74
N ILE A 79 1.37 -7.71 -8.92
CA ILE A 79 1.43 -8.67 -7.81
C ILE A 79 2.76 -8.56 -7.08
N LEU A 80 3.86 -8.48 -7.83
CA LEU A 80 5.21 -8.33 -7.27
C LEU A 80 5.38 -6.98 -6.56
N GLU A 81 4.88 -5.88 -7.15
CA GLU A 81 4.96 -4.54 -6.54
C GLU A 81 4.20 -4.48 -5.21
N ALA A 82 2.98 -5.03 -5.17
CA ALA A 82 2.20 -5.17 -3.95
C ALA A 82 2.89 -6.06 -2.91
N GLY A 83 3.43 -7.21 -3.32
CA GLY A 83 4.18 -8.11 -2.43
C GLY A 83 5.41 -7.43 -1.82
N ARG A 84 6.15 -6.63 -2.61
CA ARG A 84 7.28 -5.82 -2.11
C ARG A 84 6.83 -4.77 -1.10
N ARG A 85 5.69 -4.09 -1.32
CA ARG A 85 5.12 -3.18 -0.33
C ARG A 85 4.72 -3.91 0.94
N ASN A 86 4.05 -5.05 0.85
CA ASN A 86 3.66 -5.84 2.03
C ASN A 86 4.89 -6.30 2.84
N ALA A 87 5.98 -6.66 2.16
CA ALA A 87 7.22 -7.07 2.81
C ALA A 87 7.84 -5.97 3.69
N THR A 88 7.61 -4.68 3.39
CA THR A 88 8.16 -3.57 4.20
C THR A 88 7.56 -3.51 5.60
N LEU A 89 6.32 -3.96 5.78
CA LEU A 89 5.68 -4.08 7.08
C LEU A 89 5.87 -5.48 7.69
N ARG A 90 5.89 -6.54 6.87
CA ARG A 90 6.10 -7.92 7.36
C ARG A 90 7.48 -8.17 7.97
N ARG A 91 8.48 -7.33 7.66
CA ARG A 91 9.84 -7.46 8.22
C ARG A 91 9.95 -7.09 9.70
N TYR A 92 8.98 -6.36 10.25
CA TYR A 92 9.05 -5.94 11.65
C TYR A 92 8.87 -7.15 12.59
N PRO A 93 9.70 -7.28 13.63
CA PRO A 93 9.65 -8.41 14.55
C PRO A 93 8.48 -8.34 15.53
N SER A 94 8.01 -7.12 15.85
CA SER A 94 6.94 -6.89 16.82
C SER A 94 5.81 -6.09 16.19
N ALA A 95 4.57 -6.50 16.46
CA ALA A 95 3.38 -5.79 16.04
C ALA A 95 2.30 -5.84 17.13
N ALA A 96 1.55 -4.75 17.26
CA ALA A 96 0.46 -4.61 18.21
C ALA A 96 -0.77 -4.07 17.50
N LEU A 97 -1.94 -4.48 17.98
CA LEU A 97 -3.20 -3.84 17.68
C LEU A 97 -3.28 -2.57 18.51
N PHE A 98 -3.51 -1.44 17.84
CA PHE A 98 -3.75 -0.16 18.49
C PHE A 98 -5.23 0.18 18.41
N GLU A 99 -5.77 0.60 19.54
CA GLU A 99 -7.05 1.29 19.64
C GLU A 99 -6.81 2.63 20.34
N GLY A 100 -7.27 3.71 19.72
CA GLY A 100 -7.19 5.05 20.26
C GLY A 100 -8.13 5.99 19.53
N GLU A 101 -7.85 7.28 19.60
CA GLU A 101 -8.67 8.32 19.02
C GLU A 101 -7.85 9.21 18.09
N VAL A 102 -8.56 9.81 17.13
CA VAL A 102 -8.00 10.89 16.30
C VAL A 102 -7.94 12.15 17.15
N VAL A 103 -6.75 12.62 17.50
CA VAL A 103 -6.57 13.86 18.26
C VAL A 103 -6.80 15.08 17.38
N ASP A 104 -6.26 15.04 16.17
CA ASP A 104 -6.41 16.10 15.19
C ASP A 104 -6.53 15.53 13.77
N ALA A 105 -7.33 16.21 12.95
CA ALA A 105 -7.60 15.84 11.57
C ALA A 105 -7.54 17.08 10.69
N TYR A 106 -6.45 17.23 9.94
CA TYR A 106 -6.24 18.38 9.07
C TYR A 106 -5.88 17.95 7.65
N THR A 107 -6.02 18.90 6.72
CA THR A 107 -5.67 18.70 5.32
C THR A 107 -4.42 19.49 4.97
N ARG A 108 -3.61 18.93 4.07
CA ARG A 108 -2.41 19.56 3.54
C ARG A 108 -2.33 19.31 2.05
N GLU A 109 -2.09 20.37 1.28
CA GLU A 109 -1.76 20.22 -0.13
C GLU A 109 -0.33 19.67 -0.26
N ARG A 110 -0.20 18.63 -1.07
CA ARG A 110 1.09 18.06 -1.44
C ARG A 110 1.21 18.06 -2.95
N VAL A 111 2.34 18.56 -3.45
CA VAL A 111 2.70 18.43 -4.86
C VAL A 111 3.05 16.96 -5.09
N GLU A 112 2.19 16.24 -5.81
CA GLU A 112 2.35 14.81 -6.09
C GLU A 112 3.19 14.61 -7.35
N ASN A 113 3.10 15.53 -8.31
CA ASN A 113 3.91 15.55 -9.52
C ASN A 113 4.14 17.00 -9.98
N GLN A 114 5.39 17.31 -10.32
CA GLN A 114 5.78 18.54 -11.01
C GLN A 114 6.10 18.16 -12.45
N ARG A 115 5.47 18.81 -13.44
CA ARG A 115 5.80 18.62 -14.86
C ARG A 115 6.10 19.92 -15.54
N GLU A 116 7.10 19.89 -16.40
CA GLU A 116 7.31 20.92 -17.41
C GLU A 116 6.59 20.44 -18.68
N GLN A 117 5.56 21.17 -19.09
CA GLN A 117 4.81 20.91 -20.32
C GLN A 117 4.98 22.12 -21.24
N ALA A 118 5.32 21.88 -22.51
CA ALA A 118 5.33 22.97 -23.49
C ALA A 118 3.89 23.37 -23.83
N ASP A 119 3.56 24.65 -23.64
CA ASP A 119 2.31 25.25 -24.12
C ASP A 119 2.28 25.22 -25.67
N ALA A 120 1.12 25.48 -26.28
CA ALA A 120 0.93 25.50 -27.74
C ALA A 120 1.92 26.43 -28.47
N ASN A 121 2.52 27.38 -27.75
CA ASN A 121 3.53 28.32 -28.23
C ASN A 121 4.99 27.87 -27.97
N GLY A 122 5.22 26.63 -27.52
CA GLY A 122 6.55 26.06 -27.29
C GLY A 122 7.25 26.55 -26.01
N ARG A 123 6.54 27.24 -25.11
CA ARG A 123 7.08 27.69 -23.81
C ARG A 123 6.87 26.61 -22.76
N LEU A 124 7.92 26.27 -22.03
CA LEU A 124 7.84 25.30 -20.93
C LEU A 124 7.07 25.93 -19.76
N GLU A 125 5.88 25.42 -19.48
CA GLU A 125 5.08 25.76 -18.32
C GLU A 125 5.17 24.65 -17.26
N LEU A 126 5.35 25.06 -16.01
CA LEU A 126 5.43 24.14 -14.89
C LEU A 126 4.01 23.84 -14.38
N VAL A 127 3.45 22.69 -14.78
CA VAL A 127 2.16 22.19 -14.31
C VAL A 127 2.36 21.34 -13.05
N GLU A 128 2.03 21.91 -11.88
CA GLU A 128 2.02 21.20 -10.60
C GLU A 128 0.68 20.49 -10.39
N ASN A 129 0.69 19.15 -10.31
CA ASN A 129 -0.47 18.41 -9.86
C ASN A 129 -0.48 18.37 -8.33
N ARG A 130 -1.28 19.26 -7.73
CA ARG A 130 -1.50 19.33 -6.29
C ARG A 130 -2.64 18.42 -5.91
N ARG A 131 -2.40 17.53 -4.94
CA ARG A 131 -3.42 16.69 -4.34
C ARG A 131 -3.58 17.06 -2.88
N THR A 132 -4.82 17.16 -2.42
CA THR A 132 -5.11 17.36 -1.00
C THR A 132 -4.94 16.04 -0.27
N TRP A 133 -4.08 16.03 0.75
CA TRP A 133 -3.89 14.93 1.68
C TRP A 133 -4.58 15.23 2.99
N MET A 134 -5.16 14.21 3.62
CA MET A 134 -5.64 14.28 4.99
C MET A 134 -4.61 13.61 5.90
N ILE A 135 -4.35 14.24 7.04
CA ILE A 135 -3.42 13.78 8.05
C ILE A 135 -4.20 13.64 9.34
N LEU A 136 -4.15 12.44 9.92
CA LEU A 136 -4.75 12.12 11.20
C LEU A 136 -3.65 11.91 12.22
N GLU A 137 -3.71 12.63 13.33
CA GLU A 137 -2.84 12.43 14.48
C GLU A 137 -3.54 11.50 15.47
N LEU A 138 -2.83 10.45 15.87
CA LEU A 138 -3.38 9.35 16.67
C LEU A 138 -2.76 9.39 18.05
N ALA A 139 -3.62 9.29 19.06
CA ALA A 139 -3.19 9.09 20.44
C ALA A 139 -4.10 8.09 21.15
N ASP A 140 -3.61 7.58 22.25
CA ASP A 140 -4.38 6.82 23.22
C ASP A 140 -4.13 7.35 24.64
N GLU A 141 -4.60 6.60 25.63
CA GLU A 141 -4.41 6.90 27.06
C GLU A 141 -2.93 6.97 27.47
N ASP A 142 -2.04 6.24 26.78
CA ASP A 142 -0.60 6.23 27.04
C ASP A 142 0.13 7.40 26.36
N GLY A 143 -0.55 8.12 25.46
CA GLY A 143 -0.09 9.36 24.84
C GLY A 143 -0.09 9.33 23.31
N TYR A 144 0.73 10.19 22.71
CA TYR A 144 0.84 10.32 21.25
C TYR A 144 1.52 9.10 20.63
N LEU A 145 0.89 8.53 19.60
CA LEU A 145 1.42 7.37 18.88
C LEU A 145 2.12 7.78 17.58
N GLY A 146 1.46 8.59 16.76
CA GLY A 146 1.92 8.88 15.41
C GLY A 146 0.87 9.50 14.52
N ARG A 147 1.13 9.51 13.21
CA ARG A 147 0.21 10.06 12.21
C ARG A 147 -0.01 9.13 11.04
N VAL A 148 -1.22 9.14 10.50
CA VAL A 148 -1.60 8.44 9.27
C VAL A 148 -1.99 9.47 8.22
N SER A 149 -1.33 9.44 7.07
CA SER A 149 -1.58 10.37 5.96
C SER A 149 -2.08 9.63 4.73
N PHE A 150 -3.12 10.13 4.09
CA PHE A 150 -3.70 9.52 2.90
C PHE A 150 -4.32 10.58 1.97
N PRO A 151 -4.46 10.28 0.66
CA PRO A 151 -5.14 11.18 -0.24
C PRO A 151 -6.60 11.39 0.15
N MET A 152 -7.05 12.64 0.18
CA MET A 152 -8.41 12.98 0.56
C MET A 152 -9.41 12.53 -0.53
N ALA A 153 -10.52 11.97 -0.09
CA ALA A 153 -11.66 11.58 -0.94
C ALA A 153 -12.95 12.12 -0.30
N LYS A 154 -14.03 12.22 -1.08
CA LYS A 154 -15.32 12.73 -0.60
C LYS A 154 -15.87 11.94 0.60
N THR A 155 -15.56 10.64 0.67
CA THR A 155 -15.91 9.75 1.80
C THR A 155 -15.23 10.11 3.11
N HIS A 156 -14.17 10.91 3.09
CA HIS A 156 -13.36 11.25 4.27
C HIS A 156 -13.81 12.54 4.95
N SER A 157 -14.82 13.25 4.42
CA SER A 157 -15.31 14.52 4.98
C SER A 157 -15.94 14.37 6.37
N ALA A 158 -16.35 13.16 6.75
CA ALA A 158 -16.95 12.87 8.05
C ALA A 158 -15.91 12.64 9.16
N ILE A 159 -14.62 12.53 8.84
CA ILE A 159 -13.57 12.27 9.83
C ILE A 159 -13.32 13.54 10.64
N ARG A 160 -13.36 13.40 11.97
CA ARG A 160 -13.17 14.50 12.94
C ARG A 160 -12.31 14.01 14.10
N ALA A 161 -11.80 14.96 14.88
CA ALA A 161 -11.18 14.65 16.16
C ALA A 161 -12.18 13.95 17.11
N GLY A 162 -11.67 13.05 17.95
CA GLY A 162 -12.43 12.20 18.88
C GLY A 162 -13.00 10.92 18.25
N VAL A 163 -12.84 10.69 16.95
CA VAL A 163 -13.31 9.43 16.33
C VAL A 163 -12.38 8.28 16.70
N LEU A 164 -12.98 7.16 17.09
CA LEU A 164 -12.24 5.94 17.41
C LEU A 164 -11.58 5.34 16.16
N ILE A 165 -10.31 4.98 16.29
CA ILE A 165 -9.46 4.48 15.21
C ILE A 165 -8.65 3.27 15.66
N ARG A 166 -8.60 2.27 14.77
CA ARG A 166 -7.91 1.01 15.01
C ARG A 166 -6.90 0.74 13.90
N CYS A 167 -5.66 0.43 14.24
CA CYS A 167 -4.63 0.11 13.25
C CYS A 167 -3.62 -0.90 13.81
N LEU A 168 -2.68 -1.35 12.96
CA LEU A 168 -1.50 -2.06 13.43
C LEU A 168 -0.33 -1.11 13.61
N VAL A 169 0.29 -1.25 14.77
CA VAL A 169 1.54 -0.60 15.13
C VAL A 169 2.64 -1.62 15.00
N LEU A 170 3.68 -1.28 14.24
CA LEU A 170 4.83 -2.13 14.02
C LEU A 170 6.06 -1.48 14.63
N SER A 171 6.88 -2.30 15.29
CA SER A 171 8.11 -1.86 15.95
C SER A 171 9.22 -2.89 15.82
N GLU A 172 10.46 -2.40 15.83
CA GLU A 172 11.66 -3.22 16.01
C GLU A 172 11.80 -3.72 17.46
N ARG A 173 11.16 -3.05 18.41
CA ARG A 173 11.24 -3.38 19.84
C ARG A 173 9.92 -3.98 20.33
N LYS A 174 10.01 -4.93 21.25
CA LYS A 174 8.86 -5.62 21.85
C LYS A 174 8.05 -4.74 22.81
N ASP A 175 8.69 -3.70 23.35
CA ASP A 175 8.09 -2.75 24.28
C ASP A 175 7.33 -1.61 23.58
N PHE A 176 7.38 -1.55 22.23
CA PHE A 176 6.79 -0.48 21.42
C PHE A 176 7.23 0.94 21.80
N SER A 177 8.34 1.08 22.55
CA SER A 177 8.92 2.38 22.94
C SER A 177 9.26 3.28 21.76
N ARG A 178 9.50 2.67 20.60
CA ARG A 178 9.68 3.36 19.32
C ARG A 178 8.74 2.75 18.28
N VAL A 179 7.74 3.50 17.86
CA VAL A 179 6.89 3.14 16.72
C VAL A 179 7.72 3.21 15.44
N GLY A 180 7.79 2.09 14.71
CA GLY A 180 8.52 2.00 13.45
C GLY A 180 7.65 2.34 12.24
N ALA A 181 6.45 1.77 12.20
CA ALA A 181 5.48 2.02 11.15
C ALA A 181 4.04 1.82 11.64
N LEU A 182 3.11 2.47 10.95
CA LEU A 182 1.67 2.28 11.09
C LEU A 182 1.12 1.68 9.79
N SER A 183 0.19 0.74 9.89
CA SER A 183 -0.55 0.23 8.74
C SER A 183 -1.67 1.19 8.30
N ASP A 184 -2.50 0.77 7.35
CA ASP A 184 -3.82 1.35 7.18
C ASP A 184 -4.67 1.18 8.45
N ALA A 185 -5.60 2.11 8.65
CA ALA A 185 -6.41 2.21 9.84
C ALA A 185 -7.90 2.08 9.50
N TRP A 186 -8.64 1.55 10.46
CA TRP A 186 -10.08 1.33 10.41
C TRP A 186 -10.77 2.26 11.40
N LEU A 187 -11.77 3.00 10.93
CA LEU A 187 -12.65 3.83 11.75
C LEU A 187 -13.99 3.09 11.90
N PRO A 188 -14.25 2.40 13.02
CA PRO A 188 -15.40 1.52 13.14
C PRO A 188 -16.75 2.23 13.06
N GLU A 189 -16.84 3.43 13.64
CA GLU A 189 -18.07 4.24 13.65
C GLU A 189 -18.49 4.67 12.24
N LEU A 190 -17.51 5.08 11.43
CA LEU A 190 -17.73 5.52 10.06
C LEU A 190 -17.72 4.37 9.05
N ARG A 191 -17.39 3.15 9.50
CA ARG A 191 -17.15 1.97 8.66
C ARG A 191 -16.20 2.27 7.48
N LEU A 192 -15.15 3.02 7.76
CA LEU A 192 -14.23 3.54 6.75
C LEU A 192 -12.78 3.08 7.00
N TRP A 193 -12.13 2.63 5.93
CA TRP A 193 -10.69 2.35 5.90
C TRP A 193 -9.91 3.54 5.37
N VAL A 194 -8.84 3.93 6.07
CA VAL A 194 -7.96 5.04 5.71
C VAL A 194 -6.51 4.62 5.69
N GLY A 195 -5.73 5.18 4.78
CA GLY A 195 -4.31 4.85 4.61
C GLY A 195 -3.87 5.05 3.17
N GLU A 196 -2.56 5.16 2.97
CA GLU A 196 -1.99 5.30 1.62
C GLU A 196 -2.19 4.04 0.77
N TYR A 197 -2.12 2.87 1.40
CA TYR A 197 -2.18 1.58 0.74
C TYR A 197 -2.85 0.54 1.66
N PRO A 198 -3.74 -0.32 1.13
CA PRO A 198 -4.44 -1.33 1.94
C PRO A 198 -3.51 -2.51 2.28
N PHE A 199 -2.72 -2.39 3.34
CA PHE A 199 -1.82 -3.46 3.79
C PHE A 199 -2.60 -4.60 4.43
N LEU A 200 -3.66 -4.28 5.17
CA LEU A 200 -4.40 -5.24 5.96
C LEU A 200 -5.45 -6.00 5.14
N LEU A 201 -5.57 -7.30 5.43
CA LEU A 201 -6.75 -8.08 5.09
C LEU A 201 -7.93 -7.59 5.96
N ARG A 202 -8.71 -6.66 5.40
CA ARG A 202 -9.79 -5.95 6.10
C ARG A 202 -10.73 -6.88 6.89
N PRO A 203 -11.28 -7.98 6.33
CA PRO A 203 -12.18 -8.84 7.09
C PRO A 203 -11.48 -9.51 8.28
N ALA A 204 -10.26 -10.03 8.06
CA ALA A 204 -9.48 -10.69 9.11
C ALA A 204 -9.10 -9.72 10.25
N PHE A 205 -8.80 -8.46 9.91
CA PHE A 205 -8.50 -7.43 10.90
C PHE A 205 -9.74 -7.00 11.68
N GLU A 206 -10.87 -6.80 11.01
CA GLU A 206 -12.14 -6.45 11.67
C GLU A 206 -12.58 -7.57 12.64
N ASP A 207 -12.44 -8.83 12.24
CA ASP A 207 -12.73 -9.98 13.10
C ASP A 207 -11.78 -10.03 14.31
N LEU A 208 -10.48 -9.79 14.09
CA LEU A 208 -9.48 -9.74 15.17
C LEU A 208 -9.81 -8.62 16.17
N CYS A 209 -10.20 -7.44 15.68
CA CYS A 209 -10.66 -6.33 16.52
C CYS A 209 -11.87 -6.74 17.36
N ARG A 210 -12.89 -7.35 16.75
CA ARG A 210 -14.10 -7.80 17.47
C ARG A 210 -13.79 -8.83 18.55
N MET A 211 -12.87 -9.76 18.28
CA MET A 211 -12.52 -10.82 19.21
C MET A 211 -11.71 -10.34 20.43
N ARG A 212 -10.81 -9.38 20.24
CA ARG A 212 -9.88 -8.93 21.29
C ARG A 212 -10.36 -7.73 22.07
N LEU A 213 -10.98 -6.76 21.41
CA LEU A 213 -11.36 -5.50 22.05
C LEU A 213 -12.66 -5.64 22.84
N ARG A 214 -13.59 -6.52 22.41
CA ARG A 214 -14.79 -6.86 23.20
C ARG A 214 -14.50 -7.65 24.49
N LYS A 215 -13.28 -8.16 24.66
CA LYS A 215 -12.85 -8.83 25.90
C LYS A 215 -12.24 -7.86 26.92
N SER A 216 -11.97 -6.62 26.51
CA SER A 216 -11.29 -5.60 27.31
C SER A 216 -12.22 -4.50 27.83
N SER A 217 -13.51 -4.52 27.44
CA SER A 217 -14.61 -3.69 27.96
C SER A 217 -15.46 -4.50 28.92
#